data_AF-H9VVD4-F1
#
_entry.id   AF-H9VVD4-F1
#
_cell.length_a   1.000
_cell.length_b   1.000
_cell.length_c   1.000
_cell.angle_alpha   90.00
_cell.angle_beta   90.00
_cell.angle_gamma   90.00
#
_symmetry.space_group_name_H-M   'P 1'
#
loop_
_entity.id
_entity.type
_entity.pdbx_description
1 polymer ?
#
loop_
_entity_poly.entity_id
_entity_poly.type
_entity_poly.pdbx_seq_one_letter_code
_entity_poly.pdbx_strand_id
1 'polypeptide(L)' 'SNHSSLAQTSDEDWDRIFQVNCKGAFLCSREAANRVVRGGGGRIINLSSSLVGLPKPGFGPYTASKAAVEMMT' A
#
# COMPACT_ATOMS: atom_id res chain seq x y z
N SER A 1 0.74 18.77 -11.74
CA SER A 1 0.87 17.42 -11.16
C SER A 1 -0.52 16.79 -11.10
N ASN A 2 -0.76 15.68 -11.81
CA ASN A 2 -2.07 15.02 -11.99
C ASN A 2 -2.55 14.27 -10.73
N HIS A 3 -2.64 14.96 -9.60
CA HIS A 3 -3.04 14.34 -8.34
C HIS A 3 -4.25 15.10 -7.78
N SER A 4 -5.41 14.44 -7.83
CA SER A 4 -6.70 14.99 -7.38
C SER A 4 -6.66 15.31 -5.90
N SER A 5 -7.23 16.45 -5.52
CA SER A 5 -7.46 16.76 -4.10
C SER A 5 -8.36 15.70 -3.44
N LEU A 6 -8.39 15.66 -2.10
CA LEU A 6 -9.25 14.71 -1.38
C LEU A 6 -10.72 14.84 -1.81
N ALA A 7 -11.22 16.07 -1.97
CA ALA A 7 -12.58 16.35 -2.40
C ALA A 7 -12.88 15.97 -3.86
N GLN A 8 -11.85 15.76 -4.68
CA GLN A 8 -11.96 15.41 -6.10
C GLN A 8 -11.57 13.96 -6.37
N THR A 9 -11.22 13.20 -5.33
CA THR A 9 -10.95 11.77 -5.47
C THR A 9 -12.29 11.06 -5.54
N SER A 10 -12.56 10.38 -6.66
CA SER A 10 -13.75 9.54 -6.77
C SER A 10 -13.55 8.23 -5.99
N ASP A 11 -14.65 7.58 -5.63
CA ASP A 11 -14.62 6.30 -4.93
C ASP A 11 -13.90 5.23 -5.78
N GLU A 12 -14.08 5.25 -7.11
CA GLU A 12 -13.40 4.32 -8.03
C GLU A 12 -11.88 4.52 -8.03
N ASP A 13 -11.42 5.77 -8.00
CA ASP A 13 -9.99 6.08 -7.95
C ASP A 13 -9.39 5.70 -6.59
N TRP A 14 -10.11 5.97 -5.51
CA TRP A 14 -9.74 5.52 -4.17
C TRP A 14 -9.59 4.00 -4.11
N ASP A 15 -10.61 3.28 -4.55
CA ASP A 15 -10.65 1.82 -4.56
C ASP A 15 -9.53 1.25 -5.42
N ARG A 16 -9.34 1.77 -6.64
CA ARG A 16 -8.27 1.34 -7.53
C ARG A 16 -6.90 1.49 -6.88
N ILE A 17 -6.64 2.60 -6.20
CA ILE A 17 -5.37 2.85 -5.48
C ILE A 17 -5.19 1.82 -4.36
N PHE A 18 -6.21 1.56 -3.55
CA PHE A 18 -6.13 0.61 -2.44
C PHE A 18 -6.04 -0.85 -2.89
N GLN A 19 -6.78 -1.23 -3.94
CA GLN A 19 -6.71 -2.58 -4.52
C GLN A 19 -5.28 -2.91 -4.98
N VAL A 20 -4.61 -1.95 -5.64
CA VAL A 20 -3.25 -2.16 -6.15
C VAL A 20 -2.23 -2.10 -5.01
N ASN A 21 -2.21 -1.00 -4.24
CA ASN A 21 -1.11 -0.74 -3.31
C ASN A 21 -1.22 -1.55 -2.02
N CYS A 22 -2.42 -1.66 -1.45
CA CYS A 22 -2.64 -2.29 -0.15
C CYS A 22 -3.00 -3.78 -0.33
N LYS A 23 -4.07 -4.08 -1.05
CA LYS A 23 -4.55 -5.47 -1.20
C LYS A 23 -3.56 -6.32 -1.99
N GLY A 24 -2.94 -5.78 -3.05
CA GLY A 24 -1.88 -6.46 -3.78
C GLY A 24 -0.71 -6.87 -2.87
N ALA A 25 -0.22 -5.93 -2.05
CA ALA A 25 0.85 -6.20 -1.09
C ALA A 25 0.46 -7.26 -0.04
N PHE A 26 -0.77 -7.19 0.49
CA PHE A 26 -1.31 -8.18 1.42
C PHE A 26 -1.33 -9.59 0.81
N LEU A 27 -1.88 -9.74 -0.41
CA LEU A 27 -2.01 -11.03 -1.07
C LEU A 27 -0.64 -11.65 -1.37
N CYS A 28 0.30 -10.85 -1.85
CA CYS A 28 1.69 -11.28 -2.10
C CYS A 28 2.38 -11.68 -0.78
N SER A 29 2.25 -10.86 0.26
CA SER A 29 2.86 -11.13 1.57
C SER A 29 2.30 -12.41 2.19
N ARG A 30 0.98 -12.63 2.10
CA ARG A 30 0.33 -13.84 2.60
C ARG A 30 0.87 -15.10 1.94
N GLU A 31 0.98 -15.09 0.60
CA GLU A 31 1.51 -16.25 -0.12
C GLU A 31 3.02 -16.44 0.12
N ALA A 32 3.79 -15.36 0.20
CA ALA A 32 5.19 -15.43 0.58
C ALA A 32 5.36 -16.02 1.99
N ALA A 33 4.56 -15.60 2.96
CA ALA A 33 4.59 -16.13 4.33
C ALA A 33 4.31 -17.64 4.36
N ASN A 34 3.31 -18.09 3.60
CA ASN A 34 3.01 -19.51 3.44
C ASN A 34 4.21 -20.30 2.89
N ARG A 35 4.97 -19.74 1.94
CA ARG A 35 6.18 -20.38 1.38
C ARG A 35 7.35 -20.38 2.35
N VAL A 36 7.58 -19.26 3.03
CA VAL A 36 8.65 -19.11 4.02
C VAL A 36 8.49 -20.13 5.16
N VAL A 37 7.27 -20.31 5.66
CA VAL A 37 6.95 -21.31 6.70
C VAL A 37 7.26 -22.73 6.23
N ARG A 38 6.94 -23.07 4.97
CA ARG A 38 7.21 -24.40 4.40
C ARG A 38 8.68 -24.64 4.05
N GLY A 39 9.42 -23.59 3.72
CA GLY A 39 10.80 -23.66 3.19
C GLY A 39 11.91 -23.61 4.22
N GLY A 40 11.61 -23.60 5.52
CA GLY A 40 12.60 -23.53 6.59
C GLY A 40 13.09 -22.11 6.92
N GLY A 41 12.40 -21.07 6.44
CA GLY A 41 12.68 -19.67 6.79
C GLY A 41 12.83 -18.73 5.59
N GLY A 42 12.98 -17.43 5.89
CA GLY A 42 13.07 -16.36 4.90
C GLY A 42 12.68 -14.99 5.48
N ARG A 43 12.64 -13.98 4.62
CA ARG A 43 12.22 -12.61 4.95
C ARG A 43 11.29 -12.08 3.86
N ILE A 44 10.29 -11.30 4.26
CA ILE A 44 9.37 -10.60 3.36
C ILE A 44 9.61 -9.11 3.58
N ILE A 45 9.92 -8.38 2.51
CA ILE A 45 10.19 -6.93 2.56
C ILE A 45 9.10 -6.22 1.77
N ASN A 46 8.29 -5.42 2.45
CA ASN A 46 7.30 -4.55 1.81
C ASN A 46 7.86 -3.13 1.64
N LEU A 47 7.55 -2.50 0.50
CA LEU A 47 7.99 -1.14 0.20
C LEU A 47 6.87 -0.15 0.49
N SER A 48 7.01 0.64 1.57
CA SER A 48 6.17 1.80 1.86
C SER A 48 6.69 3.06 1.14
N SER A 49 6.32 4.26 1.59
CA SER A 49 6.75 5.53 1.00
C SER A 49 7.04 6.56 2.09
N SER A 50 8.10 7.36 1.92
CA SER A 50 8.40 8.49 2.82
C SER A 50 7.33 9.59 2.81
N LEU A 51 6.44 9.61 1.81
CA LEU A 51 5.28 10.51 1.77
C LEU A 51 4.26 10.21 2.88
N VAL A 52 4.38 9.10 3.60
CA VAL A 52 3.63 8.83 4.84
C VAL A 52 3.97 9.83 5.93
N GLY A 53 5.23 10.28 6.03
CA GLY A 53 5.66 11.28 7.01
C GLY A 53 5.49 12.73 6.56
N LEU A 54 5.35 12.98 5.25
CA LEU A 54 5.25 14.32 4.65
C LEU A 54 4.21 14.34 3.51
N PRO A 55 2.91 14.34 3.83
CA PRO A 55 1.86 14.32 2.82
C PRO A 55 1.90 15.58 1.95
N LYS A 56 1.91 15.39 0.62
CA LYS A 56 1.78 16.47 -0.37
C LYS A 56 0.34 16.60 -0.85
N PRO A 57 -0.14 17.82 -1.16
CA PRO A 57 -1.44 18.00 -1.80
C PRO A 57 -1.59 17.10 -3.03
N GLY A 58 -2.71 16.37 -3.10
CA GLY A 58 -3.03 15.42 -4.16
C GLY A 58 -2.59 13.97 -3.91
N PHE A 59 -1.73 13.70 -2.94
CA PHE A 59 -1.24 12.34 -2.67
C PHE A 59 -2.02 11.60 -1.58
N GLY A 60 -3.12 12.17 -1.05
CA GLY A 60 -3.87 11.63 0.09
C GLY A 60 -4.18 10.14 -0.01
N PRO A 61 -4.92 9.67 -1.04
CA PRO A 61 -5.25 8.25 -1.22
C PRO A 61 -4.02 7.35 -1.37
N TYR A 62 -3.00 7.81 -2.12
CA TYR A 62 -1.75 7.07 -2.29
C TYR A 62 -1.01 6.92 -0.95
N THR A 63 -0.81 8.03 -0.24
CA THR A 63 -0.15 8.07 1.06
C THR A 63 -0.88 7.19 2.06
N ALA A 64 -2.22 7.26 2.12
CA ALA A 64 -3.04 6.39 2.97
C ALA A 64 -2.83 4.91 2.63
N SER A 65 -2.85 4.54 1.34
CA SER A 65 -2.62 3.16 0.91
C SER A 65 -1.22 2.63 1.26
N LYS A 66 -0.20 3.50 1.28
CA LYS A 66 1.17 3.15 1.66
C LYS A 66 1.37 3.08 3.17
N ALA A 67 0.71 3.95 3.94
CA ALA A 67 0.65 3.85 5.39
C ALA A 67 0.00 2.53 5.83
N ALA A 68 -1.05 2.09 5.14
CA ALA A 68 -1.68 0.79 5.41
C ALA A 68 -0.71 -0.39 5.20
N VAL A 69 0.17 -0.33 4.18
CA VAL A 69 1.21 -1.34 3.97
C VAL A 69 2.25 -1.33 5.09
N GLU A 70 2.63 -0.15 5.58
CA GLU A 70 3.59 0.01 6.67
C GLU A 70 3.04 -0.55 8.00
N MET A 71 1.78 -0.27 8.31
CA MET A 71 1.12 -0.79 9.51
C MET A 71 0.81 -2.30 9.47
N MET A 72 0.85 -2.91 8.28
CA MET A 72 0.58 -4.35 8.11
C MET A 72 1.77 -5.23 8.51
N THR A 73 2.98 -4.68 8.57
CA THR A 73 4.24 -5.41 8.84
C THR A 73 4.87 -5.02 10.15
#